data_AF-A0A1Y1JY61-F1
#
_entry.id   AF-A0A1Y1JY61-F1
#
_cell.length_a   1.000
_cell.length_b   1.000
_cell.length_c   1.000
_cell.angle_alpha   90.00
_cell.angle_beta   90.00
_cell.angle_gamma   90.00
#
_symmetry.space_group_name_H-M   'P 1'
#
loop_
_entity.id
_entity.type
_entity.pdbx_description
1 polymer ?
#
loop_
_entity_poly.entity_id
_entity_poly.type
_entity_poly.pdbx_seq_one_letter_code
_entity_poly.pdbx_strand_id
1 'polypeptide(L)'
;MGVSKIYLLFGYKRRLQSQNQYTLTLNCKRIMKTVLLILPILAVALARPQSPESQAKIVRYENENDGITGYKFGFDTENSISRDEQGTLKNPGAENAAMEVHGQSSYTDNTGKKVSMTYVADENGFRPRFTIS
;
A
#
# COMPACT_ATOMS: atom_id res chain seq x y z
N MET A 1 52.50 57.02 18.48
CA MET A 1 52.94 55.65 18.10
C MET A 1 51.80 54.59 18.11
N GLY A 2 50.52 54.95 18.28
CA GLY A 2 49.43 54.00 18.56
C GLY A 2 48.48 53.61 17.40
N VAL A 3 48.46 54.35 16.29
CA VAL A 3 47.47 54.13 15.21
C VAL A 3 47.81 52.94 14.28
N SER A 4 49.08 52.68 13.98
CA SER A 4 49.50 51.60 13.07
C SER A 4 49.07 50.20 13.54
N LYS A 5 49.12 49.94 14.86
CA LYS A 5 48.74 48.65 15.45
C LYS A 5 47.24 48.37 15.37
N ILE A 6 46.41 49.43 15.40
CA ILE A 6 44.94 49.34 15.29
C ILE A 6 44.55 48.97 13.85
N TYR A 7 45.17 49.58 12.82
CA TYR A 7 44.89 49.24 11.42
C TYR A 7 45.27 47.80 11.08
N LEU A 8 46.41 47.32 11.60
CA LEU A 8 46.82 45.92 11.42
C LEU A 8 45.85 44.94 12.08
N LEU A 9 45.41 45.24 13.31
CA LEU A 9 44.40 44.42 14.01
C LEU A 9 43.03 44.46 13.31
N PHE A 10 42.62 45.62 12.80
CA PHE A 10 41.37 45.76 12.04
C PHE A 10 41.43 44.98 10.71
N GLY A 11 42.56 45.07 10.00
CA GLY A 11 42.83 44.31 8.78
C GLY A 11 42.85 42.80 9.02
N TYR A 12 43.48 42.35 10.11
CA TYR A 12 43.52 40.94 10.49
C TYR A 12 42.13 40.41 10.85
N LYS A 13 41.35 41.18 11.63
CA LYS A 13 39.98 40.81 12.00
C LYS A 13 39.04 40.76 10.79
N ARG A 14 39.15 41.70 9.84
CA ARG A 14 38.40 41.67 8.56
C ARG A 14 38.79 40.48 7.69
N ARG A 15 40.08 40.13 7.63
CA ARG A 15 40.58 38.97 6.87
C ARG A 15 40.11 37.64 7.48
N LEU A 16 40.09 37.52 8.81
CA LEU A 16 39.54 36.34 9.51
C LEU A 16 38.04 36.18 9.28
N GLN A 17 37.25 37.27 9.35
CA GLN A 17 35.81 37.21 9.06
C GLN A 17 35.54 36.79 7.62
N SER A 18 36.32 37.31 6.67
CA SER A 18 36.23 36.96 5.25
C SER A 18 36.55 35.48 5.00
N GLN A 19 37.66 34.96 5.55
CA GLN A 19 38.03 33.53 5.44
C GLN A 19 37.00 32.58 6.09
N ASN A 20 36.40 32.96 7.21
CA ASN A 20 35.37 32.16 7.88
C ASN A 20 34.06 32.12 7.06
N GLN A 21 33.67 33.22 6.41
CA GLN A 21 32.48 33.27 5.55
C GLN A 21 32.64 32.42 4.27
N TYR A 22 33.83 32.37 3.68
CA TYR A 22 34.09 31.53 2.50
C TYR A 22 34.11 30.03 2.82
N THR A 23 34.67 29.65 3.96
CA THR A 23 34.70 28.24 4.41
C THR A 23 33.31 27.75 4.79
N LEU A 24 32.50 28.56 5.46
CA LEU A 24 31.08 28.26 5.77
C LEU A 24 30.24 28.05 4.49
N THR A 25 30.40 28.92 3.49
CA THR A 25 29.66 28.80 2.22
C THR A 25 30.11 27.60 1.38
N LEU A 26 31.41 27.27 1.35
CA LEU A 26 31.92 26.06 0.70
C LEU A 26 31.42 24.78 1.39
N ASN A 27 31.41 24.76 2.72
CA ASN A 27 30.94 23.61 3.50
C ASN A 27 29.43 23.41 3.31
N CYS A 28 28.64 24.48 3.32
CA CYS A 28 27.21 24.42 3.01
C CYS A 28 26.97 23.89 1.58
N LYS A 29 27.73 24.37 0.59
CA LYS A 29 27.63 23.92 -0.80
C LYS A 29 28.09 22.48 -1.02
N ARG A 30 29.05 21.98 -0.22
CA ARG A 30 29.47 20.57 -0.22
C ARG A 30 28.43 19.67 0.46
N ILE A 31 27.92 20.07 1.62
CA ILE A 31 26.89 19.35 2.38
C ILE A 31 25.60 19.23 1.56
N MET A 32 25.16 20.30 0.89
CA MET A 32 23.96 20.28 0.05
C MET A 32 24.08 19.27 -1.11
N LYS A 33 25.27 19.17 -1.73
CA LYS A 33 25.52 18.22 -2.81
C LYS A 33 25.56 16.77 -2.32
N THR A 34 26.17 16.53 -1.17
CA THR A 34 26.19 15.18 -0.57
C THR A 34 24.79 14.75 -0.15
N VAL A 35 23.99 15.64 0.44
CA VAL A 35 22.60 15.32 0.80
C VAL A 35 21.77 15.01 -0.44
N LEU A 36 21.90 15.80 -1.51
CA LEU A 36 21.18 15.57 -2.78
C LEU A 36 21.57 14.25 -3.48
N LEU A 37 22.77 13.72 -3.24
CA LEU A 37 23.21 12.44 -3.80
C LEU A 37 22.81 11.25 -2.92
N ILE A 38 22.91 11.37 -1.59
CA ILE A 38 22.74 10.21 -0.69
C ILE A 38 21.25 9.96 -0.40
N LEU A 39 20.44 11.01 -0.28
CA LEU A 39 19.01 10.91 0.03
C LEU A 39 18.21 10.09 -1.01
N PRO A 40 18.33 10.31 -2.33
CA PRO A 40 17.59 9.51 -3.32
C PRO A 40 18.04 8.05 -3.34
N ILE A 41 19.33 7.78 -3.12
CA ILE A 41 19.86 6.40 -3.08
C ILE A 41 19.27 5.64 -1.88
N LEU A 42 19.20 6.28 -0.72
CA LEU A 42 18.56 5.70 0.47
C LEU A 42 17.06 5.49 0.26
N ALA A 43 16.37 6.43 -0.41
CA ALA A 43 14.96 6.29 -0.72
C ALA A 43 14.67 5.09 -1.66
N VAL A 44 15.51 4.87 -2.68
CA VAL A 44 15.39 3.72 -3.58
C VAL A 44 15.72 2.41 -2.86
N ALA A 45 16.71 2.40 -1.96
CA ALA A 45 17.06 1.21 -1.18
C ALA A 45 15.95 0.78 -0.18
N LEU A 46 15.16 1.73 0.31
CA LEU A 46 14.01 1.46 1.20
C LEU A 46 12.70 1.19 0.45
N ALA A 47 12.65 1.43 -0.87
CA ALA A 47 11.48 1.12 -1.67
C ALA A 47 11.31 -0.41 -1.73
N ARG A 48 10.24 -0.93 -1.13
CA ARG A 48 9.88 -2.35 -1.30
C ARG A 48 9.51 -2.61 -2.76
N PRO A 49 10.00 -3.69 -3.39
CA PRO A 49 9.48 -4.11 -4.67
C PRO A 49 7.99 -4.40 -4.51
N GLN A 50 7.13 -3.73 -5.29
CA GLN A 50 5.74 -4.15 -5.43
C GLN A 50 5.75 -5.53 -6.07
N SER A 51 5.20 -6.53 -5.39
CA SER A 51 5.06 -7.85 -6.01
C SER A 51 4.15 -7.70 -7.23
N PRO A 52 4.41 -8.40 -8.35
CA PRO A 52 3.51 -8.44 -9.49
C PRO A 52 2.07 -8.81 -9.09
N GLU A 53 1.91 -9.63 -8.03
CA GLU A 53 0.60 -9.99 -7.49
C GLU A 53 -0.20 -8.80 -6.94
N SER A 54 0.45 -7.76 -6.41
CA SER A 54 -0.24 -6.56 -5.92
C SER A 54 -0.86 -5.71 -7.04
N GLN A 55 -0.52 -5.99 -8.29
CA GLN A 55 -1.01 -5.30 -9.48
C GLN A 55 -1.95 -6.18 -10.32
N ALA A 56 -2.37 -7.34 -9.79
CA ALA A 56 -3.26 -8.26 -10.51
C ALA A 56 -4.57 -7.55 -10.90
N LYS A 57 -4.93 -7.66 -12.18
CA LYS A 57 -6.16 -7.04 -12.68
C LYS A 57 -7.34 -7.99 -12.50
N ILE A 58 -8.54 -7.40 -12.44
CA ILE A 58 -9.79 -8.13 -12.47
C ILE A 58 -10.07 -8.53 -13.93
N VAL A 59 -10.22 -9.83 -14.18
CA VAL A 59 -10.53 -10.39 -15.52
C VAL A 59 -12.02 -10.65 -15.70
N ARG A 60 -12.73 -10.97 -14.61
CA ARG A 60 -14.19 -11.13 -14.59
C ARG A 60 -14.75 -10.34 -13.42
N TYR A 61 -15.86 -9.67 -13.65
CA TYR A 61 -16.61 -9.00 -12.61
C TYR A 61 -18.10 -9.16 -12.90
N GLU A 62 -18.84 -9.63 -11.91
CA GLU A 62 -20.28 -9.82 -11.93
C GLU A 62 -20.87 -9.17 -10.68
N ASN A 63 -21.91 -8.38 -10.88
CA ASN A 63 -22.68 -7.77 -9.80
C ASN A 63 -24.11 -7.56 -10.29
N GLU A 64 -24.96 -8.52 -9.98
CA GLU A 64 -26.38 -8.49 -10.28
C GLU A 64 -27.15 -8.39 -8.96
N ASN A 65 -28.01 -7.39 -8.84
CA ASN A 65 -28.87 -7.23 -7.69
C ASN A 65 -30.27 -6.92 -8.19
N ASP A 66 -31.21 -7.80 -7.88
CA ASP A 66 -32.60 -7.66 -8.29
C ASP A 66 -33.42 -6.75 -7.33
N GLY A 67 -32.83 -6.39 -6.18
CA GLY A 67 -33.40 -5.52 -5.15
C GLY A 67 -34.54 -6.14 -4.34
N ILE A 68 -34.93 -7.38 -4.62
CA ILE A 68 -36.17 -7.99 -4.10
C ILE A 68 -35.94 -9.45 -3.66
N THR A 69 -35.38 -10.28 -4.52
CA THR A 69 -35.22 -11.73 -4.33
C THR A 69 -33.81 -12.14 -3.96
N GLY A 70 -32.79 -11.34 -4.26
CA GLY A 70 -31.41 -11.68 -3.98
C GLY A 70 -30.38 -10.86 -4.76
N TYR A 71 -29.15 -11.36 -4.71
CA TYR A 71 -28.03 -10.78 -5.44
C TYR A 71 -27.05 -11.88 -5.85
N LYS A 72 -26.27 -11.59 -6.89
CA LYS A 72 -25.12 -12.36 -7.30
C LYS A 72 -23.94 -11.42 -7.46
N PHE A 73 -22.83 -11.80 -6.87
CA PHE A 73 -21.60 -11.06 -6.91
C PHE A 73 -20.44 -12.02 -7.17
N GLY A 74 -19.55 -11.68 -8.09
CA GLY A 74 -18.39 -12.49 -8.34
C GLY A 74 -17.28 -11.71 -9.02
N PHE A 75 -16.04 -12.13 -8.78
CA PHE A 75 -14.90 -11.61 -9.52
C PHE A 75 -13.79 -12.64 -9.63
N ASP A 76 -13.05 -12.53 -10.73
CA ASP A 76 -11.82 -13.27 -10.96
C ASP A 76 -10.69 -12.29 -11.25
N THR A 77 -9.49 -12.66 -10.85
CA THR A 77 -8.27 -11.88 -11.02
C THR A 77 -7.24 -12.65 -11.83
N GLU A 78 -6.32 -11.93 -12.48
CA GLU A 78 -5.24 -12.53 -13.29
C GLU A 78 -4.34 -13.49 -12.48
N ASN A 79 -4.19 -13.27 -11.16
CA ASN A 79 -3.41 -14.13 -10.28
C ASN A 79 -4.22 -15.31 -9.70
N SER A 80 -5.28 -15.74 -10.39
CA SER A 80 -6.08 -16.92 -10.01
C SER A 80 -6.79 -16.80 -8.65
N ILE A 81 -7.03 -15.58 -8.16
CA ILE A 81 -7.99 -15.35 -7.07
C ILE A 81 -9.38 -15.25 -7.68
N SER A 82 -10.30 -16.04 -7.18
CA SER A 82 -11.69 -16.08 -7.61
C SER A 82 -12.61 -16.05 -6.40
N ARG A 83 -13.71 -15.31 -6.51
CA ARG A 83 -14.76 -15.25 -5.50
C ARG A 83 -16.11 -15.18 -6.19
N ASP A 84 -17.05 -15.98 -5.72
CA ASP A 84 -18.45 -15.96 -6.12
C ASP A 84 -19.34 -16.01 -4.88
N GLU A 85 -20.44 -15.28 -4.91
CA GLU A 85 -21.36 -15.13 -3.79
C GLU A 85 -22.77 -14.89 -4.33
N GLN A 86 -23.74 -15.62 -3.81
CA GLN A 86 -25.14 -15.48 -4.16
C GLN A 86 -25.98 -15.41 -2.87
N GLY A 87 -26.68 -14.30 -2.69
CA GLY A 87 -27.71 -14.14 -1.68
C GLY A 87 -29.09 -14.43 -2.26
N THR A 88 -29.95 -15.11 -1.51
CA THR A 88 -31.34 -15.37 -1.88
C THR A 88 -32.24 -15.22 -0.66
N LEU A 89 -33.32 -14.45 -0.81
CA LEU A 89 -34.33 -14.28 0.22
C LEU A 89 -35.22 -15.52 0.27
N LYS A 90 -35.18 -16.25 1.38
CA LYS A 90 -36.11 -17.34 1.68
C LYS A 90 -37.41 -16.80 2.27
N ASN A 91 -38.53 -17.40 1.85
CA ASN A 91 -39.89 -17.11 2.30
C ASN A 91 -40.28 -15.62 2.25
N PRO A 92 -40.18 -14.95 1.08
CA PRO A 92 -40.54 -13.54 0.96
C PRO A 92 -42.01 -13.33 1.34
N GLY A 93 -42.25 -12.40 2.29
CA GLY A 93 -43.60 -12.06 2.75
C GLY A 93 -44.15 -12.89 3.92
N ALA A 94 -43.37 -13.83 4.47
CA ALA A 94 -43.71 -14.55 5.70
C ALA A 94 -42.98 -13.97 6.92
N GLU A 95 -43.42 -14.30 8.14
CA GLU A 95 -42.72 -13.89 9.38
C GLU A 95 -41.31 -14.48 9.50
N ASN A 96 -41.06 -15.63 8.86
CA ASN A 96 -39.76 -16.30 8.79
C ASN A 96 -39.00 -15.98 7.50
N ALA A 97 -39.17 -14.76 6.97
CA ALA A 97 -38.36 -14.29 5.85
C ALA A 97 -36.91 -14.12 6.30
N ALA A 98 -35.98 -14.80 5.64
CA ALA A 98 -34.56 -14.73 5.98
C ALA A 98 -33.66 -14.82 4.76
N MET A 99 -32.51 -14.16 4.84
CA MET A 99 -31.51 -14.19 3.79
C MET A 99 -30.63 -15.43 3.93
N GLU A 100 -30.46 -16.18 2.85
CA GLU A 100 -29.46 -17.24 2.74
C GLU A 100 -28.41 -16.84 1.72
N VAL A 101 -27.13 -16.92 2.11
CA VAL A 101 -25.98 -16.59 1.27
C VAL A 101 -25.13 -17.83 1.07
N HIS A 102 -24.86 -18.15 -0.19
CA HIS A 102 -23.91 -19.17 -0.60
C HIS A 102 -22.70 -18.48 -1.23
N GLY A 103 -21.51 -18.82 -0.80
CA GLY A 103 -20.31 -18.25 -1.39
C GLY A 103 -19.17 -19.24 -1.53
N GLN A 104 -18.28 -18.93 -2.48
CA GLN A 104 -17.05 -19.63 -2.72
C GLN A 104 -15.93 -18.61 -2.93
N SER A 105 -14.75 -18.90 -2.40
CA SER A 105 -13.54 -18.17 -2.71
C SER A 105 -12.39 -19.14 -2.90
N SER A 106 -11.51 -18.87 -3.85
CA SER A 106 -10.30 -19.65 -4.04
C SER A 106 -9.11 -18.76 -4.37
N TYR A 107 -7.94 -19.19 -3.93
CA TYR A 107 -6.66 -18.55 -4.24
C TYR A 107 -5.55 -19.60 -4.30
N THR A 108 -4.47 -19.28 -5.01
CA THR A 108 -3.25 -20.09 -5.03
C THR A 108 -2.31 -19.59 -3.96
N ASP A 109 -1.79 -20.48 -3.12
CA ASP A 109 -0.81 -20.11 -2.09
C ASP A 109 0.62 -19.99 -2.66
N ASN A 110 1.54 -19.50 -1.83
CA ASN A 110 2.96 -19.36 -2.20
C ASN A 110 3.65 -20.71 -2.54
N THR A 111 3.01 -21.84 -2.24
CA THR A 111 3.51 -23.18 -2.53
C THR A 111 2.92 -23.76 -3.83
N GLY A 112 2.03 -23.01 -4.50
CA GLY A 112 1.34 -23.41 -5.73
C GLY A 112 0.09 -24.27 -5.49
N LYS A 113 -0.33 -24.46 -4.23
CA LYS A 113 -1.54 -25.22 -3.90
C LYS A 113 -2.76 -24.33 -3.97
N LYS A 114 -3.86 -24.86 -4.50
CA LYS A 114 -5.13 -24.14 -4.55
C LYS A 114 -5.88 -24.33 -3.24
N VAL A 115 -6.12 -23.22 -2.55
CA VAL A 115 -6.96 -23.16 -1.36
C VAL A 115 -8.34 -22.71 -1.79
N SER A 116 -9.37 -23.49 -1.47
CA SER A 116 -10.76 -23.15 -1.75
C SER A 116 -11.56 -23.14 -0.45
N MET A 117 -12.39 -22.12 -0.28
CA MET A 117 -13.36 -21.97 0.79
C MET A 117 -14.75 -21.93 0.18
N THR A 118 -15.66 -22.76 0.65
CA THR A 118 -17.10 -22.64 0.37
C THR A 118 -17.83 -22.39 1.68
N TYR A 119 -18.91 -21.62 1.66
CA TYR A 119 -19.66 -21.34 2.88
C TYR A 119 -21.14 -21.15 2.59
N VAL A 120 -21.94 -21.40 3.63
CA VAL A 120 -23.37 -21.09 3.68
C VAL A 120 -23.63 -20.24 4.92
N ALA A 121 -24.32 -19.12 4.75
CA ALA A 121 -24.78 -18.26 5.82
C ALA A 121 -26.30 -18.14 5.77
N ASP A 122 -26.99 -18.55 6.83
CA ASP A 122 -28.44 -18.47 6.97
C ASP A 122 -28.82 -18.16 8.43
N GLU A 123 -30.08 -18.37 8.80
CA GLU A 123 -30.59 -18.21 10.18
C GLU A 123 -29.79 -18.99 11.24
N ASN A 124 -29.15 -20.10 10.84
CA ASN A 124 -28.34 -20.93 11.73
C ASN A 124 -26.86 -20.49 11.76
N GLY A 125 -26.54 -19.34 11.18
CA GLY A 125 -25.21 -18.73 11.18
C GLY A 125 -24.30 -19.15 10.01
N PHE A 126 -23.03 -18.75 10.10
CA PHE A 126 -22.03 -18.96 9.06
C PHE A 126 -21.32 -20.32 9.20
N ARG A 127 -21.32 -21.11 8.13
CA ARG A 127 -20.74 -22.46 8.10
C ARG A 127 -19.75 -22.60 6.94
N PRO A 128 -18.44 -22.44 7.17
CA PRO A 128 -17.42 -22.56 6.14
C PRO A 128 -16.91 -24.01 5.99
N ARG A 129 -16.43 -24.33 4.80
CA ARG A 129 -15.70 -25.55 4.45
C ARG A 129 -14.46 -25.16 3.66
N PHE A 130 -13.30 -25.65 4.10
CA PHE A 130 -12.02 -25.42 3.44
C PHE A 130 -11.53 -26.71 2.79
N THR A 131 -11.05 -26.59 1.55
CA THR A 131 -10.42 -27.66 0.79
C THR A 131 -9.08 -27.16 0.27
N ILE A 132 -8.03 -27.96 0.46
CA ILE A 132 -6.68 -27.69 -0.05
C ILE A 132 -6.34 -28.82 -1.01
N SER A 133 -6.01 -28.48 -2.26
CA SER A 133 -5.56 -29.44 -3.28
C SER A 133 -4.07 -29.29 -3.57
#